data_AF-A0AAD7GZM7-F1
#
_entry.id   AF-A0AAD7GZM7-F1
#
_cell.length_a   1.000
_cell.length_b   1.000
_cell.length_c   1.000
_cell.angle_alpha   90.00
_cell.angle_beta   90.00
_cell.angle_gamma   90.00
#
_symmetry.space_group_name_H-M   'P 1'
#
loop_
_entity.id
_entity.type
_entity.pdbx_description
1 polymer ?
#
loop_
_entity_poly.entity_id
_entity_poly.type
_entity_poly.pdbx_seq_one_letter_code
_entity_poly.pdbx_strand_id
1 'polypeptide(L)'
;MDIELEDGRSAFVRILVFGDEDPAKEEWKRARLFAELSILRWLGANAPEMPVPRILAFDETNGMLVTTLMPGLDALHAYPHLNTSAKEHSVIGWARLSVLMFRLPAPQRRFGLIENPLLSTS
;
A
#
# COMPACT_ATOMS: atom_id res chain seq x y z
N MET A 1 3.82 -12.06 -5.77
CA MET A 1 4.49 -12.69 -6.93
C MET A 1 5.15 -11.58 -7.72
N ASP A 2 6.42 -11.72 -8.04
CA ASP A 2 7.17 -10.72 -8.80
C ASP A 2 7.00 -11.02 -10.29
N ILE A 3 6.68 -9.99 -11.07
CA ILE A 3 6.49 -10.11 -12.53
C ILE A 3 7.29 -9.03 -13.24
N GLU A 4 7.72 -9.33 -14.46
CA GLU A 4 8.26 -8.35 -15.40
C GLU A 4 7.18 -8.01 -16.43
N LEU A 5 6.92 -6.72 -16.61
CA LEU A 5 5.98 -6.20 -17.59
C LEU A 5 6.64 -6.15 -18.98
N GLU A 6 5.84 -6.02 -20.05
CA GLU A 6 6.34 -5.94 -21.43
C GLU A 6 7.29 -4.76 -21.67
N ASP A 7 7.20 -3.71 -20.85
CA ASP A 7 8.09 -2.55 -20.89
C ASP A 7 9.40 -2.73 -20.10
N GLY A 8 9.67 -3.93 -19.58
CA GLY A 8 10.84 -4.27 -18.78
C GLY A 8 10.79 -3.80 -17.32
N ARG A 9 9.66 -3.25 -16.86
CA ARG A 9 9.50 -2.82 -15.45
C ARG A 9 9.04 -3.98 -14.59
N SER A 10 9.56 -4.05 -13.37
CA SER A 10 9.13 -5.04 -12.38
C SER A 10 7.89 -4.57 -11.61
N ALA A 11 6.93 -5.47 -11.43
CA ALA A 11 5.73 -5.27 -10.63
C ALA A 11 5.54 -6.39 -9.61
N PHE A 12 4.78 -6.08 -8.57
CA PHE A 12 4.40 -7.00 -7.53
C PHE A 12 2.89 -7.27 -7.62
N VAL A 13 2.52 -8.54 -7.73
CA VAL A 13 1.12 -8.99 -7.77
C VAL A 13 0.73 -9.61 -6.44
N ARG A 14 -0.35 -9.10 -5.86
CA ARG A 14 -1.03 -9.66 -4.70
C ARG A 14 -2.41 -10.17 -5.10
N ILE A 15 -2.66 -11.44 -4.83
CA ILE A 15 -3.96 -12.08 -5.01
C ILE A 15 -4.56 -12.29 -3.62
N LEU A 16 -5.74 -11.74 -3.40
CA LEU A 16 -6.51 -11.98 -2.18
C LEU A 16 -7.46 -13.15 -2.41
N VAL A 17 -7.32 -14.17 -1.57
CA VAL A 17 -8.21 -15.33 -1.59
C VAL A 17 -9.45 -14.97 -0.75
N PHE A 18 -10.58 -14.86 -1.43
CA PHE A 18 -11.92 -14.73 -0.86
C PHE A 18 -12.61 -16.11 -0.81
N GLY A 19 -13.64 -16.25 0.02
CA GLY A 19 -14.30 -17.54 0.29
C GLY A 19 -13.90 -18.18 1.63
N ASP A 20 -13.72 -17.37 2.68
CA ASP A 20 -13.72 -17.92 4.04
C ASP A 20 -15.14 -18.36 4.41
N GLU A 21 -15.27 -19.41 5.22
CA GLU A 21 -16.58 -19.85 5.74
C GLU A 21 -17.22 -18.81 6.68
N ASP A 22 -16.42 -17.89 7.22
CA ASP A 22 -16.84 -16.83 8.12
C ASP A 22 -17.07 -15.51 7.36
N PRO A 23 -18.33 -15.07 7.18
CA PRO A 23 -18.65 -13.85 6.44
C PRO A 23 -18.00 -12.59 7.01
N ALA A 24 -17.81 -12.52 8.33
CA ALA A 24 -17.22 -11.35 8.99
C ALA A 24 -15.73 -11.20 8.64
N LYS A 25 -15.01 -12.32 8.50
CA LYS A 25 -13.61 -12.31 8.04
C LYS A 25 -13.50 -11.87 6.60
N GLU A 26 -14.43 -12.30 5.75
CA GLU A 26 -14.43 -11.90 4.34
C GLU A 26 -14.71 -10.40 4.18
N GLU A 27 -15.71 -9.88 4.89
CA GLU A 27 -16.01 -8.45 4.91
C GLU A 27 -14.81 -7.64 5.40
N TRP A 28 -14.17 -8.07 6.48
CA TRP A 28 -12.97 -7.41 6.99
C TRP A 28 -11.82 -7.42 5.97
N LYS A 29 -11.58 -8.55 5.28
CA LYS A 29 -10.54 -8.64 4.23
C LYS A 29 -10.80 -7.64 3.10
N ARG A 30 -12.06 -7.54 2.64
CA ARG A 30 -12.47 -6.57 1.61
C ARG A 30 -12.27 -5.14 2.10
N ALA A 31 -12.80 -4.79 3.28
CA ALA A 31 -12.68 -3.46 3.85
C ALA A 31 -11.22 -3.03 4.02
N ARG A 32 -10.36 -3.94 4.51
CA ARG A 32 -8.91 -3.70 4.64
C ARG A 32 -8.25 -3.44 3.29
N LEU A 33 -8.58 -4.22 2.26
CA LEU A 33 -8.06 -4.01 0.91
C LEU A 33 -8.46 -2.63 0.37
N PHE A 34 -9.73 -2.24 0.49
CA PHE A 34 -10.19 -0.93 0.04
C PHE A 34 -9.53 0.22 0.80
N ALA A 35 -9.34 0.07 2.11
CA ALA A 35 -8.62 1.05 2.91
C ALA A 35 -7.17 1.21 2.43
N GLU A 36 -6.46 0.10 2.20
CA GLU A 36 -5.10 0.11 1.68
C GLU A 36 -5.01 0.75 0.29
N LEU A 37 -5.90 0.38 -0.62
CA LEU A 37 -5.99 0.99 -1.96
C LEU A 37 -6.21 2.50 -1.87
N SER A 38 -7.13 2.93 -1.01
CA SER A 38 -7.46 4.34 -0.82
C SER A 38 -6.26 5.12 -0.29
N ILE A 39 -5.54 4.55 0.68
CA ILE A 39 -4.31 5.15 1.23
C ILE A 39 -3.23 5.23 0.16
N LEU A 40 -2.96 4.16 -0.59
CA LEU A 40 -1.92 4.16 -1.62
C LEU A 40 -2.24 5.13 -2.77
N ARG A 41 -3.51 5.22 -3.19
CA ARG A 41 -3.96 6.22 -4.19
C ARG A 41 -3.77 7.64 -3.66
N TRP A 42 -4.21 7.89 -2.43
CA TRP A 42 -4.07 9.19 -1.80
C TRP A 42 -2.60 9.60 -1.65
N LEU A 43 -1.73 8.67 -1.22
CA LEU A 43 -0.29 8.88 -1.14
C LEU A 43 0.33 9.16 -2.51
N GLY A 44 -0.05 8.40 -3.54
CA GLY A 44 0.43 8.64 -4.90
C GLY A 44 0.06 10.04 -5.42
N ALA A 45 -1.09 10.57 -5.04
CA ALA A 45 -1.55 11.90 -5.47
C ALA A 45 -1.01 13.06 -4.61
N ASN A 46 -0.86 12.86 -3.29
CA ASN A 46 -0.58 13.95 -2.34
C ASN A 46 0.87 13.94 -1.81
N ALA A 47 1.59 12.84 -1.97
CA ALA A 47 2.97 12.68 -1.52
C ALA A 47 3.76 11.78 -2.50
N PRO A 48 3.91 12.18 -3.78
CA PRO A 48 4.54 11.37 -4.83
C PRO A 48 6.01 11.04 -4.54
N GLU A 49 6.68 11.79 -3.67
CA GLU A 49 8.03 11.54 -3.20
C GLU A 49 8.12 10.44 -2.12
N MET A 50 6.99 10.04 -1.50
CA MET A 50 7.00 8.99 -0.50
C MET A 50 7.32 7.62 -1.12
N PRO A 51 8.27 6.87 -0.57
CA PRO A 51 8.69 5.57 -1.07
C PRO A 51 7.68 4.49 -0.66
N VAL A 52 6.50 4.52 -1.30
CA VAL A 52 5.46 3.49 -1.14
C VAL A 52 5.08 2.90 -2.50
N PRO A 53 4.58 1.65 -2.54
CA PRO A 53 4.16 1.04 -3.80
C PRO A 53 3.12 1.90 -4.54
N ARG A 54 3.24 2.01 -5.85
CA ARG A 54 2.25 2.68 -6.71
C ARG A 54 1.33 1.62 -7.29
N ILE A 55 0.03 1.89 -7.28
CA ILE A 55 -0.97 0.99 -7.86
C ILE A 55 -0.90 1.11 -9.39
N LEU A 56 -0.69 -0.02 -10.05
CA LEU A 56 -0.67 -0.13 -11.51
C LEU A 56 -2.01 -0.64 -12.04
N ALA A 57 -2.59 -1.64 -11.36
CA ALA A 57 -3.90 -2.18 -11.69
C ALA A 57 -4.57 -2.74 -10.43
N PHE A 58 -5.90 -2.74 -10.41
CA PHE A 58 -6.71 -3.37 -9.38
C PHE A 58 -7.94 -4.01 -10.01
N ASP A 59 -8.17 -5.27 -9.68
CA ASP A 59 -9.35 -6.05 -10.06
C ASP A 59 -10.04 -6.50 -8.78
N GLU A 60 -11.19 -5.89 -8.50
CA GLU A 60 -12.00 -6.19 -7.33
C GLU A 60 -12.65 -7.57 -7.41
N THR A 61 -13.09 -7.99 -8.59
CA THR A 61 -13.79 -9.25 -8.79
C THR A 61 -12.89 -10.43 -8.46
N ASN A 62 -11.63 -10.36 -8.89
CA ASN A 62 -10.65 -11.42 -8.67
C ASN A 62 -9.73 -11.16 -7.45
N GLY A 63 -9.93 -10.05 -6.72
CA GLY A 63 -9.10 -9.69 -5.57
C GLY A 63 -7.64 -9.46 -5.91
N MET A 64 -7.34 -9.03 -7.14
CA MET A 64 -5.98 -8.86 -7.62
C MET A 64 -5.55 -7.41 -7.53
N LEU A 65 -4.41 -7.17 -6.89
CA LEU A 65 -3.76 -5.88 -6.81
C LEU A 65 -2.36 -5.98 -7.41
N VAL A 66 -2.09 -5.13 -8.39
CA VAL A 66 -0.77 -4.99 -9.03
C VAL A 66 -0.16 -3.66 -8.61
N THR A 67 1.03 -3.70 -8.02
CA THR A 67 1.79 -2.52 -7.62
C THR A 67 3.18 -2.50 -8.24
N THR A 68 3.85 -1.35 -8.22
CA THR A 68 5.29 -1.29 -8.51
C THR A 68 6.06 -2.14 -7.51
N LEU A 69 7.09 -2.86 -7.98
CA LEU A 69 8.03 -3.53 -7.09
C LEU A 69 8.94 -2.49 -6.43
N MET A 70 9.02 -2.51 -5.10
CA MET A 70 9.88 -1.60 -4.36
C MET A 70 11.30 -2.17 -4.30
N PRO A 71 12.34 -1.40 -4.69
CA PRO A 71 13.71 -1.86 -4.56
C PRO A 71 14.10 -1.89 -3.08
N GLY A 72 14.73 -2.98 -2.64
CA GLY A 72 15.25 -3.08 -1.28
C GLY A 72 15.28 -4.50 -0.75
N LEU A 73 15.70 -4.62 0.51
CA LEU A 73 15.69 -5.84 1.29
C LEU A 73 14.84 -5.61 2.53
N ASP A 74 14.17 -6.66 2.98
CA ASP A 74 13.45 -6.61 4.24
C ASP A 74 14.40 -6.27 5.39
N ALA A 75 14.01 -5.27 6.19
CA ALA A 75 14.82 -4.78 7.29
C ALA A 75 15.12 -5.88 8.31
N LEU A 76 14.19 -6.81 8.56
CA LEU A 76 14.39 -7.93 9.49
C LEU A 76 15.57 -8.82 9.07
N HIS A 77 15.78 -9.00 7.76
CA HIS A 77 16.87 -9.79 7.23
C HIS A 77 18.17 -8.99 7.12
N ALA A 78 18.10 -7.72 6.71
CA ALA A 78 19.29 -6.91 6.46
C ALA A 78 19.89 -6.31 7.74
N TYR A 79 19.05 -5.84 8.67
CA TYR A 79 19.46 -5.03 9.82
C TYR A 79 20.49 -5.68 10.75
N PRO A 80 20.42 -6.99 11.08
CA PRO A 80 21.42 -7.63 11.92
C PRO A 80 22.85 -7.54 11.34
N HIS A 81 22.97 -7.61 10.01
CA HIS A 81 24.23 -7.63 9.27
C HIS A 81 24.80 -6.23 8.98
N LEU A 82 24.05 -5.17 9.28
CA LEU A 82 24.52 -3.80 9.10
C LEU A 82 25.58 -3.43 10.14
N ASN A 83 26.59 -2.68 9.70
CA ASN A 83 27.54 -2.03 10.60
C ASN A 83 26.83 -0.90 11.39
N THR A 84 27.49 -0.38 12.44
CA THR A 84 26.91 0.65 13.31
C THR A 84 26.47 1.90 12.55
N SER A 85 27.31 2.41 11.65
CA SER A 85 26.98 3.61 10.86
C SER A 85 25.75 3.40 9.97
N ALA A 86 25.62 2.24 9.33
CA ALA A 86 24.46 1.90 8.52
C ALA A 86 23.18 1.77 9.37
N LYS A 87 23.28 1.23 10.59
CA LYS A 87 22.17 1.19 11.55
C LYS A 87 21.74 2.60 11.94
N GLU A 88 22.66 3.47 12.31
CA GLU A 88 22.37 4.87 12.64
C GLU A 88 21.69 5.61 11.49
N HIS A 89 22.21 5.46 10.26
CA HIS A 89 21.60 6.04 9.07
C HIS A 89 20.18 5.51 8.82
N SER A 90 19.93 4.22 9.05
CA SER A 90 18.60 3.64 8.89
C SER A 90 17.60 4.20 9.92
N VAL A 91 18.03 4.43 11.16
CA VAL A 91 17.21 5.05 12.22
C VAL A 91 16.87 6.50 11.85
N ILE A 92 17.85 7.27 11.37
CA ILE A 92 17.63 8.64 10.89
C ILE A 92 16.66 8.65 9.70
N GLY A 93 16.83 7.72 8.76
CA GLY A 93 15.94 7.55 7.62
C GLY A 93 14.49 7.27 8.05
N TRP A 94 14.32 6.35 9.00
CA TRP A 94 13.01 6.06 9.61
C TRP A 94 12.40 7.27 10.29
N ALA A 95 13.17 8.02 11.08
CA ALA A 95 12.69 9.22 11.75
C ALA A 95 12.24 10.29 10.74
N ARG A 96 12.98 10.48 9.65
CA ARG A 96 12.61 11.41 8.56
C ARG A 96 11.32 10.99 7.87
N LEU A 97 11.19 9.70 7.54
CA LEU A 97 9.97 9.17 6.92
C LEU A 97 8.75 9.35 7.83
N SER A 98 8.89 9.04 9.13
CA SER A 98 7.82 9.22 10.10
C SER A 98 7.36 10.69 10.18
N VAL A 99 8.32 11.62 10.27
CA VAL A 99 8.00 13.07 10.28
C VAL A 99 7.28 13.48 8.99
N LEU A 100 7.71 12.97 7.83
CA LEU A 100 7.05 13.23 6.55
C LEU A 100 5.60 12.73 6.60
N MET A 101 5.38 11.48 7.02
CA MET A 101 4.03 10.90 7.14
C MET A 101 3.12 11.70 8.06
N PHE A 102 3.60 12.11 9.24
CA PHE A 102 2.81 12.89 10.20
C PHE A 102 2.49 14.31 9.74
N ARG A 103 3.26 14.85 8.79
CA ARG A 103 3.01 16.18 8.20
C ARG A 103 2.01 16.17 7.06
N LEU A 104 1.69 15.00 6.52
CA LEU A 104 0.74 14.92 5.43
C LEU A 104 -0.65 15.36 5.90
N PRO A 105 -1.41 16.10 5.08
CA PRO A 105 -2.74 16.54 5.44
C PRO A 105 -3.63 15.30 5.61
N ALA A 106 -3.99 14.97 6.85
CA ALA A 106 -4.83 13.82 7.13
C ALA A 106 -6.13 13.91 6.30
N PRO A 107 -6.59 12.84 5.64
CA PRO A 107 -7.87 12.84 4.94
C PRO A 107 -9.04 12.88 5.95
N GLN A 108 -9.27 14.03 6.59
CA GLN A 108 -10.23 14.17 7.70
C GLN A 108 -11.71 14.09 7.29
N ARG A 109 -12.05 13.76 6.02
CA ARG A 109 -13.44 13.79 5.53
C ARG A 109 -14.00 12.53 4.85
N ARG A 110 -13.24 11.44 4.67
CA ARG A 110 -13.73 10.29 3.87
C ARG A 110 -13.47 8.88 4.44
N PHE A 111 -13.05 8.74 5.69
CA PHE A 111 -12.96 7.41 6.33
C PHE A 111 -14.27 6.93 6.98
N GLY A 112 -15.36 7.72 6.90
CA GLY A 112 -16.68 7.38 7.45
C GLY A 112 -17.86 7.50 6.46
N LEU A 113 -17.59 7.88 5.22
CA LEU A 113 -18.59 7.91 4.14
C LEU A 113 -18.10 6.97 3.05
N ILE A 114 -18.49 5.71 3.14
CA ILE A 114 -18.57 4.83 1.98
C ILE A 114 -19.66 5.46 1.11
N GLU A 115 -19.27 6.36 0.20
CA GLU A 115 -20.17 6.84 -0.85
C GLU A 115 -20.48 5.61 -1.71
N ASN A 116 -21.66 5.03 -1.50
CA ASN A 116 -22.20 3.97 -2.33
C ASN A 116 -22.45 4.58 -3.72
N PRO A 117 -21.70 4.20 -4.77
CA PRO A 117 -21.80 4.87 -6.08
C PRO A 117 -23.15 4.62 -6.78
N LEU A 118 -24.04 3.82 -6.18
CA LEU A 118 -25.39 3.52 -6.66
C LEU A 118 -26.45 4.54 -6.20
N LEU A 119 -26.10 5.55 -5.40
CA LEU A 119 -27.08 6.52 -4.85
C LEU A 119 -26.90 7.97 -5.34
N SER A 120 -26.01 8.24 -6.30
CA SER A 120 -25.77 9.60 -6.81
C SER A 120 -26.47 9.91 -8.15
N THR A 121 -27.64 9.33 -8.40
CA THR A 121 -28.52 9.79 -9.49
C THR A 121 -29.91 10.06 -8.94
N SER A 122 -30.10 11.29 -8.48
CA SER A 122 -31.41 11.93 -8.30
C SER A 122 -31.24 13.42 -8.42
#